data_AF-W4FSM7-F1
#
_entry.id   AF-W4FSM7-F1
#
_cell.length_a   1.000
_cell.length_b   1.000
_cell.length_c   1.000
_cell.angle_alpha   90.00
_cell.angle_beta   90.00
_cell.angle_gamma   90.00
#
_symmetry.space_group_name_H-M   'P 1'
#
loop_
_entity.id
_entity.type
_entity.pdbx_description
1 polymer ?
#
loop_
_entity_poly.entity_id
_entity_poly.type
_entity_poly.pdbx_seq_one_letter_code
_entity_poly.pdbx_strand_id
1 'polypeptide(L)'
;MEDPMAFINEVSNPDVLEQAISMYIRSKRRQSQDDTVVRGGSRPGKRPNINRQREFYARLLHQDYWGPLPIYDTEHFRRNFKLPIDLFDKIMADITNHDEYFQLRLQLSASCGCGTAYLPLPDKKKR
;
A
#
# COMPACT_ATOMS: atom_id res chain seq x y z
N MET A 1 35.26 47.39 -5.10
CA MET A 1 33.83 47.63 -4.81
C MET A 1 33.15 46.32 -5.19
N GLU A 2 32.90 45.45 -4.23
CA GLU A 2 32.20 44.19 -4.52
C GLU A 2 30.71 44.49 -4.69
N ASP A 3 30.15 44.03 -5.80
CA ASP A 3 28.76 44.26 -6.15
C ASP A 3 27.83 43.66 -5.09
N PRO A 4 27.02 44.47 -4.38
CA PRO A 4 26.13 43.98 -3.31
C PRO A 4 24.99 43.07 -3.84
N MET A 5 24.89 42.92 -5.16
CA MET A 5 23.88 42.10 -5.83
C MET A 5 24.39 40.68 -6.17
N ALA A 6 25.68 40.39 -5.99
CA ALA A 6 26.24 39.06 -6.25
C ALA A 6 25.64 37.99 -5.31
N PHE A 7 25.36 38.36 -4.06
CA PHE A 7 24.75 37.48 -3.06
C PHE A 7 23.32 37.05 -3.43
N ILE A 8 22.56 37.91 -4.12
CA ILE A 8 21.18 37.61 -4.52
C ILE A 8 21.18 36.66 -5.72
N ASN A 9 22.11 36.83 -6.66
CA ASN A 9 22.22 35.95 -7.84
C ASN A 9 22.71 34.54 -7.49
N GLU A 10 23.43 34.35 -6.39
CA GLU A 10 23.86 33.02 -5.94
C GLU A 10 22.69 32.19 -5.35
N VAL A 11 21.73 32.86 -4.71
CA VAL A 11 20.52 32.25 -4.13
C VAL A 11 19.42 31.97 -5.17
N SER A 12 19.42 32.69 -6.30
CA SER A 12 18.48 32.46 -7.42
C SER A 12 18.94 31.42 -8.44
N ASN A 13 20.11 30.79 -8.24
CA ASN A 13 20.53 29.67 -9.08
C ASN A 13 19.68 28.43 -8.77
N PRO A 14 18.80 27.98 -9.68
CA PRO A 14 17.86 26.89 -9.41
C PRO A 14 18.59 25.58 -9.10
N ASP A 15 19.77 25.36 -9.67
CA ASP A 15 20.60 24.17 -9.39
C ASP A 15 21.13 24.12 -7.95
N VAL A 16 21.43 25.27 -7.35
CA VAL A 16 21.90 25.34 -5.96
C VAL A 16 20.73 25.12 -5.00
N LEU A 17 19.56 25.68 -5.33
CA LEU A 17 18.34 25.47 -4.57
C LEU A 17 17.85 24.02 -4.64
N GLU A 18 17.89 23.39 -5.82
CA GLU A 18 17.57 21.97 -6.03
C GLU A 18 18.57 21.05 -5.30
N GLN A 19 19.86 21.40 -5.31
CA GLN A 19 20.86 20.68 -4.51
C GLN A 19 20.59 20.83 -3.01
N ALA A 20 20.24 22.01 -2.52
CA ALA A 20 19.90 22.22 -1.12
C ALA A 20 18.61 21.48 -0.70
N ILE A 21 17.58 21.51 -1.55
CA ILE A 21 16.31 20.78 -1.35
C ILE A 21 16.56 19.28 -1.35
N SER A 22 17.31 18.74 -2.32
CA SER A 22 17.65 17.32 -2.37
C SER A 22 18.51 16.87 -1.19
N MET A 23 19.44 17.71 -0.73
CA MET A 23 20.20 17.49 0.51
C MET A 23 19.28 17.43 1.74
N TYR A 24 18.32 18.34 1.84
CA TYR A 24 17.35 18.40 2.94
C TYR A 24 16.41 17.19 2.94
N ILE A 25 15.93 16.75 1.77
CA ILE A 25 15.12 15.54 1.63
C ILE A 25 15.92 14.30 2.04
N ARG A 26 17.20 14.20 1.63
CA ARG A 26 18.07 13.07 1.96
C ARG A 26 18.39 13.00 3.46
N SER A 27 18.59 14.14 4.12
CA SER A 27 18.83 14.20 5.56
C SER A 27 17.59 13.80 6.37
N LYS A 28 16.39 14.23 5.95
CA LYS A 28 15.12 13.81 6.57
C LYS A 28 14.83 12.32 6.38
N ARG A 29 15.16 11.73 5.23
CA ARG A 29 15.08 10.27 5.02
C ARG A 29 16.02 9.50 5.96
N ARG A 30 17.24 9.99 6.19
CA ARG A 30 18.18 9.37 7.15
C ARG A 30 17.66 9.41 8.58
N GLN A 31 17.07 10.53 9.02
CA GLN A 31 16.42 10.63 10.33
C GLN A 31 15.29 9.61 10.51
N SER A 32 14.50 9.33 9.46
CA SER A 32 13.43 8.32 9.52
C SER A 32 13.91 6.85 9.50
N GLN A 33 15.17 6.60 9.16
CA GLN A 33 15.75 5.24 9.12
C GLN A 33 16.59 4.87 10.34
N ASP A 34 17.06 5.84 11.13
CA ASP A 34 17.85 5.61 12.36
C ASP A 34 16.97 5.40 13.61
N ASP A 35 15.65 5.54 13.45
CA ASP A 35 14.68 5.03 14.40
C ASP A 35 14.63 3.50 14.30
N THR A 36 15.55 2.84 14.98
CA THR A 36 15.36 1.49 15.54
C THR A 36 14.26 1.50 16.60
N VAL A 37 13.11 2.10 16.29
CA VAL A 37 11.89 1.94 17.05
C VAL A 37 11.53 0.48 16.91
N VAL A 38 11.78 -0.29 17.97
CA VAL A 38 11.32 -1.67 18.12
C VAL A 38 9.80 -1.64 17.98
N ARG A 39 9.31 -1.83 16.75
CA ARG A 39 7.89 -1.89 16.44
C ARG A 39 7.33 -3.03 17.28
N GLY A 40 6.46 -2.69 18.23
CA GLY A 40 5.95 -3.61 19.26
C GLY A 40 5.11 -4.73 18.65
N GLY A 41 5.77 -5.77 18.14
CA GLY A 41 5.15 -6.98 17.62
C GLY A 41 4.51 -7.84 18.72
N SER A 42 4.20 -9.08 18.36
CA SER A 42 3.73 -10.07 19.31
C SER A 42 4.75 -10.22 20.45
N ARG A 43 4.36 -9.80 21.66
CA ARG A 43 5.19 -9.97 22.86
C ARG A 43 4.72 -11.23 23.58
N PRO A 44 5.63 -12.06 24.10
CA PRO A 44 5.24 -13.20 24.94
C PRO A 44 4.37 -12.70 26.11
N GLY A 45 3.26 -13.39 26.37
CA GLY A 45 2.26 -13.01 27.39
C GLY A 45 1.10 -12.13 26.87
N LYS A 46 1.13 -11.66 25.62
CA LYS A 46 -0.06 -11.07 24.97
C LYS A 46 -1.05 -12.15 24.55
N ARG A 47 -2.34 -11.81 24.57
CA ARG A 47 -3.41 -12.69 24.07
C ARG A 47 -3.13 -13.11 22.63
N PRO A 48 -3.44 -14.37 22.24
CA PRO A 48 -3.25 -14.82 20.86
C PRO A 48 -4.06 -13.95 19.90
N ASN A 49 -3.57 -13.83 18.67
CA ASN A 49 -4.30 -13.13 17.63
C ASN A 49 -5.61 -13.86 17.33
N ILE A 50 -6.73 -13.15 17.40
CA ILE A 50 -8.05 -13.71 17.10
C ILE A 50 -8.17 -13.82 15.60
N ASN A 51 -8.54 -15.00 15.11
CA ASN A 51 -8.85 -15.18 13.70
C ASN A 51 -10.15 -14.45 13.35
N ARG A 52 -10.03 -13.26 12.75
CA ARG A 52 -11.17 -12.45 12.29
C ARG A 52 -11.70 -12.86 10.91
N GLN A 53 -11.24 -14.00 10.37
CA GLN A 53 -11.57 -14.48 9.02
C GLN A 53 -11.34 -13.41 7.95
N ARG A 54 -10.21 -12.69 8.06
CA ARG A 54 -9.87 -11.52 7.23
C ARG A 54 -10.06 -11.79 5.74
N GLU A 55 -9.59 -12.94 5.26
CA GLU A 55 -9.65 -13.30 3.84
C GLU A 55 -11.07 -13.53 3.34
N PHE A 56 -11.90 -14.19 4.16
CA PHE A 56 -13.29 -14.46 3.82
C PHE A 56 -14.07 -13.16 3.66
N TYR A 57 -13.98 -12.27 4.66
CA TYR A 57 -14.68 -10.99 4.62
C TYR A 57 -14.11 -10.03 3.57
N ALA A 58 -12.81 -10.09 3.27
CA ALA A 58 -12.24 -9.31 2.17
C ALA A 58 -12.84 -9.72 0.81
N ARG A 59 -12.98 -11.02 0.56
CA ARG A 59 -13.61 -11.52 -0.67
C ARG A 59 -15.09 -11.14 -0.75
N LEU A 60 -15.81 -11.28 0.37
CA LEU A 60 -17.22 -10.91 0.45
C LEU A 60 -17.43 -9.43 0.15
N LEU A 61 -16.65 -8.55 0.78
CA LEU A 61 -16.72 -7.10 0.56
C LEU A 61 -16.43 -6.74 -0.90
N HIS A 62 -15.45 -7.40 -1.53
CA HIS A 62 -15.19 -7.21 -2.95
C HIS A 62 -16.38 -7.64 -3.82
N GLN A 63 -16.99 -8.79 -3.53
CA GLN A 63 -18.14 -9.29 -4.26
C GLN A 63 -19.37 -8.39 -4.09
N ASP A 64 -19.59 -7.83 -2.91
CA ASP A 64 -20.75 -7.01 -2.59
C ASP A 64 -20.80 -5.71 -3.41
N TYR A 65 -19.64 -5.12 -3.74
CA TYR A 65 -19.54 -3.84 -4.44
C TYR A 65 -19.04 -3.96 -5.89
N TRP A 66 -18.09 -4.86 -6.18
CA TRP A 66 -17.47 -5.03 -7.51
C TRP A 66 -17.84 -6.37 -8.18
N GLY A 67 -18.72 -7.17 -7.58
CA GLY A 67 -19.18 -8.43 -8.17
C GLY A 67 -20.01 -8.22 -9.45
N PRO A 68 -20.26 -9.28 -10.23
CA PRO A 68 -21.09 -9.20 -11.44
C PRO A 68 -22.54 -8.79 -11.15
N LEU A 69 -23.00 -9.05 -9.93
CA LEU A 69 -24.29 -8.63 -9.39
C LEU A 69 -24.02 -7.99 -8.03
N PRO A 70 -23.65 -6.70 -7.97
CA PRO A 70 -23.33 -6.04 -6.71
C PRO A 70 -24.61 -5.94 -5.87
N ILE A 71 -24.48 -6.24 -4.58
CA ILE A 71 -25.59 -6.17 -3.61
C ILE A 71 -25.85 -4.71 -3.23
N TYR A 72 -24.79 -3.91 -3.17
CA TYR A 72 -24.86 -2.50 -2.80
C TYR A 72 -24.48 -1.59 -3.97
N ASP A 73 -25.25 -0.53 -4.14
CA ASP A 73 -24.95 0.50 -5.15
C ASP A 73 -23.77 1.40 -4.73
N THR A 74 -23.20 2.09 -5.69
CA THR A 74 -22.12 3.08 -5.54
C THR A 74 -22.45 4.18 -4.51
N GLU A 75 -23.72 4.52 -4.35
CA GLU A 75 -24.20 5.49 -3.36
C GLU A 75 -24.01 4.99 -1.92
N HIS A 76 -24.23 3.69 -1.70
CA HIS A 76 -23.96 3.04 -0.41
C HIS A 76 -22.46 3.03 -0.11
N PHE A 77 -21.62 2.75 -1.11
CA PHE A 77 -20.17 2.80 -0.96
C PHE A 77 -19.70 4.21 -0.54
N ARG A 78 -20.21 5.25 -1.20
CA ARG A 78 -19.95 6.66 -0.83
C ARG A 78 -20.40 6.97 0.59
N ARG A 79 -21.56 6.50 1.02
CA ARG A 79 -22.04 6.76 2.40
C ARG A 79 -21.19 6.05 3.45
N ASN A 80 -20.78 4.81 3.19
CA ASN A 80 -20.07 3.97 4.17
C ASN A 80 -18.58 4.33 4.26
N PHE A 81 -17.90 4.49 3.12
CA PHE A 81 -16.45 4.75 3.05
C PHE A 81 -16.11 6.22 2.83
N LYS A 82 -17.12 7.07 2.59
CA LYS A 82 -16.95 8.51 2.29
C LYS A 82 -16.11 8.76 1.04
N LEU A 83 -16.07 7.79 0.13
CA LEU A 83 -15.28 7.81 -1.10
C LEU A 83 -16.11 7.33 -2.29
N PRO A 84 -16.07 7.99 -3.46
CA PRO A 84 -16.59 7.42 -4.70
C PRO A 84 -15.84 6.14 -5.09
N ILE A 85 -16.55 5.15 -5.60
CA ILE A 85 -15.94 3.87 -6.01
C ILE A 85 -14.91 4.07 -7.14
N ASP A 86 -15.21 4.92 -8.12
CA ASP A 86 -14.28 5.22 -9.22
C ASP A 86 -12.99 5.91 -8.73
N LEU A 87 -13.08 6.71 -7.66
CA LEU A 87 -11.91 7.34 -7.07
C LEU A 87 -11.07 6.32 -6.31
N PHE A 88 -11.71 5.38 -5.63
CA PHE A 88 -11.02 4.24 -5.02
C PHE A 88 -10.23 3.45 -6.08
N ASP A 89 -10.85 3.12 -7.22
CA ASP A 89 -10.21 2.35 -8.28
C ASP A 89 -8.99 3.09 -8.88
N LYS A 90 -9.10 4.42 -9.07
CA LYS A 90 -7.96 5.25 -9.51
C LYS A 90 -6.82 5.25 -8.51
N ILE A 91 -7.11 5.50 -7.23
CA ILE A 91 -6.10 5.51 -6.17
C ILE A 91 -5.44 4.14 -6.06
N MET A 92 -6.23 3.07 -6.14
CA MET A 92 -5.71 1.71 -6.13
C MET A 92 -4.75 1.48 -7.29
N ALA A 93 -5.16 1.80 -8.51
CA ALA A 93 -4.31 1.69 -9.70
C ALA A 93 -3.01 2.50 -9.57
N ASP A 94 -3.11 3.77 -9.15
CA ASP A 94 -1.95 4.66 -8.98
C ASP A 94 -0.96 4.12 -7.93
N ILE A 95 -1.46 3.66 -6.78
CA ILE A 95 -0.64 3.10 -5.71
C ILE A 95 0.04 1.80 -6.17
N THR A 96 -0.70 0.90 -6.81
CA THR A 96 -0.16 -0.38 -7.29
C THR A 96 0.85 -0.20 -8.43
N ASN A 97 0.69 0.85 -9.25
CA ASN A 97 1.68 1.20 -10.29
C ASN A 97 2.93 1.86 -9.71
N HIS A 98 2.78 2.66 -8.65
CA HIS A 98 3.89 3.38 -8.03
C HIS A 98 4.75 2.49 -7.12
N ASP A 99 4.15 1.52 -6.41
CA ASP A 99 4.84 0.72 -5.40
C ASP A 99 4.57 -0.80 -5.57
N GLU A 100 5.66 -1.54 -5.80
CA GLU A 100 5.67 -3.00 -5.93
C GLU A 100 5.10 -3.72 -4.70
N TYR A 101 5.12 -3.10 -3.51
CA TYR A 101 4.55 -3.69 -2.29
C TYR A 101 3.07 -4.03 -2.44
N PHE A 102 2.31 -3.24 -3.20
CA PHE A 102 0.87 -3.42 -3.41
C PHE A 102 0.56 -4.31 -4.61
N GLN A 103 1.58 -4.81 -5.31
CA GLN A 103 1.40 -5.82 -6.35
C GLN A 103 1.37 -7.20 -5.69
N LEU A 104 0.33 -7.98 -5.99
CA LEU A 104 0.27 -9.37 -5.55
C LEU A 104 1.36 -10.16 -6.29
N ARG A 105 2.51 -10.34 -5.65
CA ARG A 105 3.61 -11.13 -6.21
C ARG A 105 3.21 -12.59 -6.19
N LEU A 106 2.78 -13.12 -7.34
CA LEU A 106 2.60 -14.55 -7.52
C LEU A 106 3.99 -15.21 -7.43
N GLN A 107 4.37 -15.62 -6.22
CA GLN A 107 5.55 -16.46 -6.03
C GLN A 107 5.21 -17.84 -6.61
N LEU A 108 5.53 -18.04 -7.89
CA LEU A 108 5.63 -19.36 -8.51
C LEU A 108 6.89 -20.06 -7.98
N SER A 109 6.93 -20.35 -6.68
CA SER A 109 7.90 -21.27 -6.10
C SER A 109 7.27 -22.66 -6.12
N ALA A 110 7.57 -23.42 -7.16
CA ALA A 110 7.10 -24.80 -7.39
C ALA A 110 7.58 -25.83 -6.33
N SER A 111 7.91 -25.44 -5.10
CA SER A 111 8.38 -26.39 -4.08
C SER A 111 8.23 -25.99 -2.61
N CYS A 112 7.60 -24.87 -2.25
CA CYS A 112 7.29 -24.59 -0.85
C CYS A 112 5.80 -24.39 -0.65
N GLY A 113 5.20 -25.29 0.14
CA GLY A 113 3.79 -25.31 0.48
C GLY A 113 3.39 -24.14 1.38
N CYS A 114 3.29 -22.94 0.82
CA CYS A 114 2.53 -21.84 1.39
C CYS A 114 1.34 -21.54 0.47
N GLY A 115 0.14 -21.62 1.04
CA GLY A 115 -1.09 -21.83 0.29
C GLY A 115 -1.46 -20.67 -0.64
N THR A 116 -1.52 -20.96 -1.93
CA THR A 116 -2.65 -20.54 -2.78
C THR A 116 -2.93 -21.66 -3.77
N ALA A 117 -4.12 -22.22 -3.74
CA ALA A 117 -4.65 -23.01 -4.85
C ALA A 117 -6.14 -22.70 -4.95
N TYR A 118 -6.46 -21.63 -5.67
CA TYR A 118 -7.75 -21.55 -6.36
C TYR A 118 -7.70 -22.55 -7.52
N LEU A 119 -8.04 -23.80 -7.24
CA LEU A 119 -8.56 -24.75 -8.22
C LEU A 119 -9.60 -25.62 -7.49
N PRO A 120 -10.87 -25.66 -7.93
CA PRO A 120 -11.85 -26.56 -7.35
C PRO A 120 -11.40 -28.01 -7.62
N LEU A 121 -11.23 -28.80 -6.55
CA LEU A 121 -10.93 -30.22 -6.67
C LEU A 121 -12.07 -30.92 -7.45
N PRO A 122 -11.75 -31.80 -8.43
CA PRO A 122 -12.77 -32.62 -9.06
C PRO A 122 -13.28 -33.66 -8.07
N ASP A 123 -14.62 -33.74 -7.99
CA ASP A 123 -15.40 -34.62 -7.13
C ASP A 123 -15.04 -36.09 -7.37
N LYS A 124 -14.37 -36.75 -6.42
CA LYS A 124 -14.13 -38.19 -6.50
C LYS A 124 -15.32 -38.94 -5.91
N LYS A 125 -16.20 -39.39 -6.81
CA LYS A 125 -17.24 -40.41 -6.54
C LYS A 125 -16.59 -41.63 -5.86
N LYS A 126 -17.00 -41.92 -4.63
CA LYS A 126 -16.70 -43.19 -3.95
C LYS A 126 -17.45 -44.32 -4.67
N ARG A 127 -16.71 -45.32 -5.13
CA ARG A 127 -17.19 -46.69 -5.36
C ARG A 127 -17.00 -47.48 -4.08
#